data_AF-A0A8H9MEL0-F1
#
_entry.id   AF-A0A8H9MEL0-F1
#
_cell.length_a   1.000
_cell.length_b   1.000
_cell.length_c   1.000
_cell.angle_alpha   90.00
_cell.angle_beta   90.00
_cell.angle_gamma   90.00
#
_symmetry.space_group_name_H-M   'P 1'
#
loop_
_entity.id
_entity.type
_entity.pdbx_description
1 polymer ?
#
loop_
_entity_poly.entity_id
_entity_poly.type
_entity_poly.pdbx_seq_one_letter_code
_entity_poly.pdbx_strand_id
1 'polypeptide(L)'
;MSLDVPAALLERAESGEVTDAEFVACVRDSLPYAWQIISEVAAGLDGTDFADHATPPPSEAERGQLLRALASDAIRGGLERHFGMKLAFQNCHRVAAFRPAAVDSDAYREFISPAGQLRNQSPELRDC
;
A
#
# COMPACT_ATOMS: atom_id res chain seq x y z
N MET A 1 -4.07 -3.61 13.07
CA MET A 1 -4.74 -4.79 12.47
C MET A 1 -3.72 -5.90 12.27
N SER A 2 -4.04 -7.12 12.68
CA SER A 2 -3.15 -8.28 12.57
C SER A 2 -3.34 -9.00 11.24
N LEU A 3 -2.33 -9.75 10.80
CA LEU A 3 -2.51 -10.70 9.70
C LEU A 3 -3.16 -11.96 10.26
N ASP A 4 -4.04 -12.58 9.48
CA ASP A 4 -4.54 -13.93 9.73
C ASP A 4 -3.56 -14.92 9.10
N VAL A 5 -2.60 -15.39 9.91
CA VAL A 5 -1.48 -16.20 9.45
C VAL A 5 -1.82 -17.68 9.64
N PRO A 6 -1.93 -18.49 8.56
CA PRO A 6 -2.15 -19.92 8.69
C PRO A 6 -1.01 -20.59 9.48
N ALA A 7 -1.33 -21.56 10.33
CA ALA A 7 -0.35 -22.24 11.18
C ALA A 7 0.83 -22.82 10.39
N ALA A 8 0.56 -23.47 9.25
CA ALA A 8 1.60 -24.03 8.38
C ALA A 8 2.52 -22.96 7.76
N LEU A 9 2.02 -21.74 7.52
CA LEU A 9 2.85 -20.63 7.05
C LEU A 9 3.71 -20.07 8.18
N LEU A 10 3.17 -20.04 9.41
CA LEU A 10 3.92 -19.63 10.59
C LEU A 10 5.07 -20.60 10.90
N GLU A 11 4.83 -21.91 10.89
CA GLU A 11 5.87 -22.94 11.09
C GLU A 11 7.03 -22.80 10.09
N ARG A 12 6.71 -22.45 8.84
CA ARG A 12 7.71 -22.19 7.80
C ARG A 12 8.43 -20.86 7.98
N ALA A 13 7.74 -19.83 8.47
CA ALA A 13 8.39 -18.58 8.84
C ALA A 13 9.39 -18.78 9.98
N GLU A 14 9.09 -19.65 10.95
CA GLU A 14 9.99 -20.01 12.04
C GLU A 14 11.24 -20.76 11.56
N SER A 15 11.16 -21.51 10.45
CA SER A 15 12.33 -22.12 9.79
C SER A 15 13.06 -21.18 8.82
N GLY A 16 12.54 -19.97 8.58
CA GLY A 16 13.10 -18.99 7.63
C GLY A 16 12.72 -19.24 6.17
N GLU A 17 11.75 -20.13 5.88
CA GLU A 17 11.40 -20.59 4.54
C GLU A 17 10.05 -20.02 4.06
N VAL A 18 10.01 -18.73 3.70
CA VAL A 18 8.80 -18.09 3.16
C VAL A 18 9.08 -17.48 1.80
N THR A 19 8.29 -17.88 0.79
CA THR A 19 8.36 -17.25 -0.52
C THR A 19 7.56 -15.95 -0.56
N ASP A 20 7.92 -15.05 -1.48
CA ASP A 20 7.15 -13.81 -1.72
C ASP A 20 5.68 -14.12 -2.06
N ALA A 21 5.41 -15.18 -2.83
CA ALA A 21 4.06 -15.55 -3.22
C ALA A 21 3.19 -15.94 -2.01
N GLU A 22 3.74 -16.71 -1.07
CA GLU A 22 3.04 -17.13 0.15
C GLU A 22 2.80 -15.96 1.10
N PHE A 23 3.83 -15.11 1.26
CA PHE A 23 3.72 -13.92 2.07
C PHE A 23 2.65 -12.97 1.52
N VAL A 24 2.68 -12.71 0.21
CA VAL A 24 1.70 -11.84 -0.45
C VAL A 24 0.29 -12.44 -0.41
N ALA A 25 0.14 -13.75 -0.56
CA ALA A 25 -1.17 -14.41 -0.40
C ALA A 25 -1.74 -14.21 1.01
N CYS A 26 -0.93 -14.39 2.07
CA CYS A 26 -1.36 -14.12 3.44
C CYS A 26 -1.76 -12.65 3.63
N VAL A 27 -0.99 -11.71 3.08
CA VAL A 27 -1.32 -10.27 3.12
C VAL A 27 -2.64 -9.98 2.41
N ARG A 28 -2.84 -10.52 1.20
CA ARG A 28 -4.09 -10.37 0.42
C ARG A 28 -5.30 -10.84 1.22
N ASP A 29 -5.21 -12.05 1.75
CA ASP A 29 -6.33 -12.70 2.43
C ASP A 29 -6.63 -12.02 3.78
N SER A 30 -5.60 -11.46 4.44
CA SER A 30 -5.74 -10.72 5.70
C SER A 30 -6.24 -9.29 5.55
N LEU A 31 -5.89 -8.61 4.45
CA LEU A 31 -6.12 -7.18 4.24
C LEU A 31 -6.87 -6.92 2.91
N PRO A 32 -8.09 -7.48 2.73
CA PRO A 32 -8.79 -7.48 1.44
C PRO A 32 -9.10 -6.08 0.88
N TYR A 33 -9.44 -5.10 1.73
CA TYR A 33 -9.64 -3.72 1.31
C TYR A 33 -8.33 -3.07 0.87
N ALA A 34 -7.23 -3.27 1.60
CA ALA A 34 -5.94 -2.74 1.18
C ALA A 34 -5.49 -3.37 -0.14
N TRP A 35 -5.72 -4.68 -0.31
CA TRP A 35 -5.46 -5.38 -1.56
C TRP A 35 -6.27 -4.79 -2.72
N GLN A 36 -7.56 -4.52 -2.52
CA GLN A 36 -8.41 -3.89 -3.51
C GLN A 36 -7.84 -2.54 -3.96
N ILE A 37 -7.58 -1.62 -3.02
CA ILE A 37 -7.06 -0.28 -3.35
C ILE A 37 -5.70 -0.35 -4.04
N ILE A 38 -4.81 -1.23 -3.59
CA ILE A 38 -3.48 -1.41 -4.19
C ILE A 38 -3.60 -1.99 -5.61
N SER A 39 -4.54 -2.90 -5.84
CA SER A 39 -4.84 -3.44 -7.17
C SER A 39 -5.43 -2.37 -8.10
N GLU A 40 -6.28 -1.49 -7.57
CA GLU A 40 -6.85 -0.35 -8.33
C GLU A 40 -5.77 0.62 -8.80
N VAL A 41 -4.86 1.06 -7.91
CA VAL A 41 -3.77 1.96 -8.31
C VAL A 41 -2.76 1.26 -9.22
N ALA A 42 -2.53 -0.05 -9.05
CA ALA A 42 -1.70 -0.83 -9.96
C ALA A 42 -2.29 -0.86 -11.38
N ALA A 43 -3.59 -1.11 -11.51
CA ALA A 43 -4.29 -1.07 -12.80
C ALA A 43 -4.28 0.34 -13.42
N GLY A 44 -4.33 1.39 -12.59
CA GLY A 44 -4.25 2.78 -13.04
C GLY A 44 -2.92 3.17 -13.70
N LEU A 45 -1.85 2.37 -13.54
CA LEU A 45 -0.56 2.58 -14.21
C LEU A 45 -0.57 2.21 -15.70
N ASP A 46 -1.64 1.62 -16.22
CA ASP A 46 -1.71 1.27 -17.64
C ASP A 46 -1.70 2.54 -18.51
N GLY A 47 -0.61 2.72 -19.27
CA GLY A 47 -0.40 3.89 -20.11
C GLY A 47 0.03 5.17 -19.39
N THR A 48 0.28 5.12 -18.07
CA THR A 48 0.72 6.27 -17.26
C THR A 48 1.89 5.89 -16.34
N ASP A 49 2.59 6.89 -15.82
CA ASP A 49 3.70 6.70 -14.87
C ASP A 49 3.28 6.77 -13.40
N PHE A 50 2.05 7.22 -13.14
CA PHE A 50 1.51 7.54 -11.82
C PHE A 50 -0.01 7.32 -11.77
N ALA A 51 -0.47 6.72 -10.69
CA ALA A 51 -1.89 6.64 -10.34
C ALA A 51 -2.05 6.75 -8.82
N ASP A 52 -3.10 7.44 -8.35
CA ASP A 52 -3.43 7.52 -6.92
C ASP A 52 -4.89 7.20 -6.62
N HIS A 53 -5.10 6.74 -5.40
CA HIS A 53 -6.39 6.63 -4.74
C HIS A 53 -6.41 7.67 -3.62
N ALA A 54 -7.39 8.57 -3.64
CA ALA A 54 -7.50 9.71 -2.72
C ALA A 54 -8.84 9.74 -1.96
N THR A 55 -9.51 8.60 -1.81
CA THR A 55 -10.81 8.49 -1.14
C THR A 55 -10.66 7.97 0.29
N PRO A 56 -11.30 8.60 1.29
CA PRO A 56 -11.29 8.09 2.65
C PRO A 56 -11.87 6.68 2.75
N PRO A 57 -11.25 5.78 3.53
CA PRO A 57 -11.81 4.46 3.79
C PRO A 57 -13.20 4.55 4.41
N PRO A 58 -14.11 3.61 4.08
CA PRO A 58 -15.50 3.68 4.52
C PRO A 58 -15.68 3.43 6.02
N SER A 59 -14.71 2.81 6.70
CA SER A 59 -14.71 2.65 8.15
C SER A 59 -13.30 2.56 8.76
N GLU A 60 -13.25 2.54 10.08
CA GLU A 60 -12.05 2.29 10.91
C GLU A 60 -11.32 1.00 10.53
N ALA A 61 -12.08 -0.05 10.18
CA ALA A 61 -11.52 -1.35 9.82
C ALA A 61 -10.76 -1.26 8.49
N GLU A 62 -11.38 -0.74 7.44
CA GLU A 62 -10.75 -0.52 6.14
C GLU A 62 -9.56 0.44 6.24
N ARG A 63 -9.67 1.47 7.09
CA ARG A 63 -8.54 2.37 7.38
C ARG A 63 -7.37 1.62 8.00
N GLY A 64 -7.65 0.77 8.98
CA GLY A 64 -6.66 -0.07 9.63
C GLY A 64 -5.94 -1.03 8.66
N GLN A 65 -6.63 -1.50 7.61
CA GLN A 65 -6.02 -2.34 6.57
C GLN A 65 -4.98 -1.58 5.76
N LEU A 66 -5.33 -0.39 5.24
CA LEU A 66 -4.40 0.42 4.45
C LEU A 66 -3.17 0.83 5.26
N LEU A 67 -3.39 1.32 6.49
CA LEU A 67 -2.30 1.68 7.39
C LEU A 67 -1.39 0.47 7.66
N ARG A 68 -1.98 -0.71 7.89
CA ARG A 68 -1.20 -1.94 8.13
C ARG A 68 -0.36 -2.34 6.91
N ALA A 69 -0.93 -2.26 5.72
CA ALA A 69 -0.25 -2.63 4.48
C ALA A 69 0.92 -1.68 4.17
N LEU A 70 0.73 -0.37 4.36
CA LEU A 70 1.66 0.65 3.89
C LEU A 70 2.71 1.06 4.93
N ALA A 71 2.44 0.88 6.23
CA ALA A 71 3.37 1.20 7.32
C ALA A 71 4.44 0.12 7.54
N SER A 72 4.22 -1.11 7.08
CA SER A 72 5.18 -2.21 7.21
C SER A 72 6.06 -2.31 5.98
N ASP A 73 7.38 -2.17 6.14
CA ASP A 73 8.33 -2.28 5.03
C ASP A 73 8.27 -3.64 4.33
N ALA A 74 8.15 -4.73 5.10
CA ALA A 74 8.07 -6.07 4.53
C ALA A 74 6.79 -6.24 3.69
N ILE A 75 5.64 -5.80 4.21
CA ILE A 75 4.35 -5.92 3.52
C ILE A 75 4.35 -5.03 2.26
N ARG A 76 4.65 -3.74 2.42
CA ARG A 76 4.71 -2.80 1.31
C ARG A 76 5.69 -3.27 0.23
N GLY A 77 6.90 -3.69 0.62
CA GLY A 77 7.91 -4.18 -0.31
C GLY A 77 7.48 -5.46 -1.03
N GLY A 78 6.80 -6.39 -0.35
CA GLY A 78 6.23 -7.58 -0.97
C GLY A 78 5.18 -7.26 -2.02
N LEU A 79 4.29 -6.30 -1.73
CA LEU A 79 3.27 -5.81 -2.67
C LEU A 79 3.90 -5.08 -3.87
N GLU A 80 4.90 -4.22 -3.63
CA GLU A 80 5.67 -3.55 -4.69
C GLU A 80 6.29 -4.56 -5.66
N ARG A 81 6.92 -5.62 -5.16
CA ARG A 81 7.49 -6.70 -5.98
C ARG A 81 6.42 -7.50 -6.72
N HIS A 82 5.31 -7.81 -6.05
CA HIS A 82 4.20 -8.55 -6.66
C HIS A 82 3.58 -7.81 -7.85
N PHE A 83 3.34 -6.51 -7.71
CA PHE A 83 2.70 -5.69 -8.75
C PHE A 83 3.70 -5.02 -9.71
N GLY A 84 5.01 -5.11 -9.45
CA GLY A 84 6.04 -4.51 -10.30
C GLY A 84 6.03 -2.98 -10.29
N MET A 85 5.71 -2.37 -9.14
CA MET A 85 5.52 -0.93 -8.99
C MET A 85 6.17 -0.39 -7.71
N LYS A 86 6.28 0.94 -7.61
CA LYS A 86 6.64 1.63 -6.36
C LYS A 86 5.39 2.21 -5.71
N LEU A 87 5.15 1.90 -4.44
CA LEU A 87 4.09 2.51 -3.66
C LEU A 87 4.61 3.76 -2.95
N ALA A 88 3.76 4.78 -2.87
CA ALA A 88 3.93 5.94 -2.02
C ALA A 88 2.66 6.17 -1.20
N PHE A 89 2.83 6.75 -0.02
CA PHE A 89 1.75 6.91 0.95
C PHE A 89 1.89 8.25 1.66
N GLN A 90 0.78 8.98 1.78
CA GLN A 90 0.73 10.23 2.54
C GLN A 90 -0.01 10.03 3.86
N ASN A 91 -1.23 9.49 3.80
CA ASN A 91 -2.05 9.18 4.97
C ASN A 91 -3.18 8.23 4.60
N CYS A 92 -4.07 7.98 5.56
CA CYS A 92 -5.08 6.94 5.54
C CYS A 92 -6.01 6.90 4.32
N HIS A 93 -6.13 8.01 3.57
CA HIS A 93 -6.97 8.12 2.37
C HIS A 93 -6.18 8.30 1.08
N ARG A 94 -4.85 8.39 1.13
CA ARG A 94 -4.04 8.69 -0.07
C ARG A 94 -2.87 7.75 -0.28
N VAL A 95 -3.05 6.86 -1.26
CA VAL A 95 -2.09 5.85 -1.70
C VAL A 95 -1.80 6.08 -3.17
N ALA A 96 -0.53 6.05 -3.56
CA ALA A 96 -0.11 6.15 -4.95
C ALA A 96 0.75 4.98 -5.38
N ALA A 97 0.66 4.66 -6.66
CA ALA A 97 1.56 3.78 -7.37
C ALA A 97 2.33 4.58 -8.43
N PHE A 98 3.59 4.22 -8.62
CA PHE A 98 4.48 4.75 -9.64
C PHE A 98 5.12 3.61 -10.40
N ARG A 99 5.37 3.80 -11.70
CA ARG A 99 6.28 2.91 -12.42
C ARG A 99 7.68 3.00 -11.79
N PRO A 100 8.45 1.90 -11.70
CA PRO A 100 9.79 1.95 -11.13
C PRO A 100 10.71 2.97 -11.81
N ALA A 101 10.55 3.17 -13.13
CA ALA A 101 11.31 4.17 -13.90
C ALA A 101 10.89 5.62 -13.64
N ALA A 102 9.72 5.84 -13.00
CA ALA A 102 9.19 7.16 -12.68
C ALA A 102 9.48 7.58 -11.22
N VAL A 103 10.13 6.73 -10.43
CA VAL A 103 10.73 7.13 -9.15
C VAL A 103 11.75 8.23 -9.44
N ASP A 104 11.73 9.31 -8.65
CA ASP A 104 12.45 10.58 -8.86
C ASP A 104 11.90 11.55 -9.91
N SER A 105 10.78 11.24 -10.57
CA SER A 105 10.04 12.24 -11.37
C SER A 105 9.52 13.40 -10.51
N ASP A 106 9.16 14.52 -11.14
CA ASP A 106 8.59 15.66 -10.43
C ASP A 106 7.30 15.29 -9.68
N ALA A 107 6.46 14.44 -10.29
CA ALA A 107 5.25 13.93 -9.65
C ALA A 107 5.56 13.10 -8.38
N TYR A 108 6.57 12.21 -8.46
CA TYR A 108 7.02 11.43 -7.32
C TYR A 108 7.55 12.33 -6.19
N ARG A 109 8.44 13.27 -6.53
CA ARG A 109 9.04 14.21 -5.57
C ARG A 109 7.99 15.08 -4.90
N GLU A 110 7.04 15.61 -5.66
CA GLU A 110 5.95 16.40 -5.12
C GLU A 110 5.08 15.55 -4.17
N PHE A 111 4.72 14.34 -4.56
CA PHE A 111 3.88 13.44 -3.75
C PHE A 111 4.51 13.14 -2.38
N ILE A 112 5.80 12.84 -2.33
CA ILE A 112 6.48 12.51 -1.05
C ILE A 112 6.97 13.75 -0.28
N SER A 113 6.77 14.96 -0.81
CA SER A 113 7.31 16.17 -0.20
C SER A 113 6.52 16.60 1.05
N PRO A 114 7.15 17.33 1.98
CA PRO A 114 6.43 17.98 3.08
C PRO A 114 5.32 18.92 2.60
N ALA A 115 5.54 19.63 1.48
CA ALA A 115 4.55 20.53 0.90
C ALA A 115 3.34 19.74 0.35
N GLY A 116 3.59 18.63 -0.35
CA GLY A 116 2.56 17.71 -0.83
C GLY A 116 1.74 17.12 0.33
N GLN A 117 2.39 16.74 1.43
CA GLN A 117 1.71 16.26 2.64
C GLN A 117 0.80 17.33 3.26
N LEU A 118 1.27 18.57 3.36
CA LEU A 118 0.48 19.68 3.91
C LEU A 118 -0.70 20.03 3.00
N ARG A 119 -0.54 19.95 1.68
CA ARG A 119 -1.61 20.18 0.70
C ARG A 119 -2.68 19.09 0.72
N ASN A 120 -2.37 17.90 1.23
CA ASN A 120 -3.33 16.80 1.40
C ASN A 120 -4.24 16.97 2.64
N GLN A 121 -4.13 18.08 3.37
CA GLN A 121 -4.93 18.37 4.55
C GLN A 121 -6.22 19.12 4.18
N SER A 122 -7.32 18.78 4.86
CA SER A 122 -8.59 19.52 4.79
C SER A 122 -9.32 19.48 6.14
N PRO A 123 -10.19 20.46 6.45
CA PRO A 123 -10.99 20.44 7.67
C PRO A 123 -11.85 19.18 7.86
N GLU A 124 -12.25 18.55 6.76
CA GLU A 124 -13.08 17.34 6.71
C GLU A 124 -12.29 16.06 7.04
N LEU A 125 -10.95 16.11 6.99
CA LEU A 125 -10.06 14.94 7.14
C LEU A 125 -9.16 15.04 8.38
N ARG A 126 -9.61 15.74 9.43
CA ARG A 126 -8.83 15.99 10.65
C ARG A 126 -8.43 14.74 11.43
N ASP A 127 -9.25 13.70 11.38
CA ASP A 127 -9.03 12.43 12.07
C ASP A 127 -8.37 11.37 11.14
N CYS A 128 -7.80 11.84 10.03
CA CYS A 128 -6.86 11.12 9.20
C CYS A 128 -5.43 11.64 9.49
#